data_AF-A0A2D4K5S0-F1
#
_entry.id   AF-A0A2D4K5S0-F1
#
_cell.length_a   1.000
_cell.length_b   1.000
_cell.length_c   1.000
_cell.angle_alpha   90.00
_cell.angle_beta   90.00
_cell.angle_gamma   90.00
#
_symmetry.space_group_name_H-M   'P 1'
#
loop_
_entity.id
_entity.type
_entity.pdbx_description
1 polymer ?
#
loop_
_entity_poly.entity_id
_entity_poly.type
_entity_poly.pdbx_seq_one_letter_code
_entity_poly.pdbx_strand_id
1 'polypeptide(L)'
;SYTCSCVEGYLLQPDHKSCKAKNEPVERPPILLIANSQNIMATYLNGGPVSNISPTSTKQTTAMDFNYIEDTVCWVHVGDSSPQTVLKCAKIPNLKGFIEEWTINISLNLHYVEQMAIDWLTGNFYFVDDIDDRIFVCNKSGVTCVTLLDLELYNPKG
;
A
#
# COMPACT_ATOMS: atom_id res chain seq x y z
N SER A 1 -31.66 22.90 -16.62
CA SER A 1 -30.82 23.35 -15.50
C SER A 1 -30.50 22.15 -14.63
N TYR A 2 -29.31 22.07 -14.02
CA TYR A 2 -28.91 20.99 -13.11
C TYR A 2 -28.14 21.58 -11.92
N THR A 3 -28.03 20.81 -10.84
CA THR A 3 -27.27 21.18 -9.63
C THR A 3 -26.40 20.01 -9.20
N CYS A 4 -25.13 20.29 -8.88
CA CYS A 4 -24.20 19.28 -8.38
C CYS A 4 -24.22 19.23 -6.84
N SER A 5 -24.02 18.05 -6.29
CA SER A 5 -23.84 17.80 -4.86
C SER A 5 -22.75 16.76 -4.64
N CYS A 6 -22.11 16.78 -3.47
CA CYS A 6 -21.12 15.78 -3.09
C CYS A 6 -21.74 14.74 -2.15
N VAL A 7 -21.22 13.52 -2.24
CA VAL A 7 -21.53 12.45 -1.28
C VAL A 7 -20.87 12.74 0.08
N GLU A 8 -21.33 12.04 1.11
CA GLU A 8 -20.72 12.14 2.45
C GLU A 8 -19.21 11.84 2.39
N GLY A 9 -18.43 12.58 3.19
CA GLY A 9 -16.97 12.53 3.16
C GLY A 9 -16.32 13.45 2.12
N TYR A 10 -17.10 14.17 1.31
CA TYR A 10 -16.60 15.15 0.34
C TYR A 10 -17.26 16.52 0.51
N LEU A 11 -16.50 17.57 0.21
CA LEU A 11 -16.94 18.97 0.26
C LEU A 11 -17.03 19.54 -1.15
N LEU A 12 -18.15 20.18 -1.47
CA LEU A 12 -18.34 20.88 -2.75
C LEU A 12 -17.41 22.08 -2.81
N GLN A 13 -16.64 22.18 -3.88
CA GLN A 13 -15.72 23.27 -4.11
C GLN A 13 -16.46 24.55 -4.59
N PRO A 14 -15.82 25.73 -4.51
CA PRO A 14 -16.43 27.00 -4.93
C PRO A 14 -16.86 27.06 -6.41
N ASP A 15 -16.39 26.14 -7.25
CA ASP A 15 -16.81 26.01 -8.64
C ASP A 15 -18.21 25.39 -8.81
N HIS A 16 -18.83 24.94 -7.71
CA HIS A 16 -20.11 24.25 -7.65
C HIS A 16 -20.19 23.00 -8.55
N LYS A 17 -19.04 22.38 -8.85
CA LYS A 17 -18.94 21.22 -9.75
C LYS A 17 -18.01 20.14 -9.23
N SER A 18 -16.91 20.51 -8.58
CA SER A 18 -15.88 19.59 -8.11
C SER A 18 -16.05 19.28 -6.62
N CYS A 19 -15.71 18.06 -6.23
CA CYS A 19 -15.77 17.60 -4.85
C CYS A 19 -14.36 17.32 -4.33
N LYS A 20 -14.02 17.80 -3.13
CA LYS A 20 -12.75 17.51 -2.46
C LYS A 20 -12.99 16.62 -1.25
N ALA A 21 -12.19 15.57 -1.09
CA ALA A 21 -12.26 14.69 0.08
C ALA A 21 -12.05 15.48 1.39
N LYS A 22 -12.89 15.21 2.38
CA LYS A 22 -12.77 15.70 3.75
C LYS A 22 -11.82 14.75 4.50
N ASN A 23 -10.52 15.03 4.43
CA ASN A 23 -9.52 14.28 5.19
C ASN A 23 -9.62 14.62 6.69
N GLU A 24 -8.92 13.87 7.54
CA GLU A 24 -8.71 14.27 8.94
C GLU A 24 -7.21 14.51 9.21
N PRO A 25 -6.79 15.74 9.54
CA PRO A 25 -7.58 16.99 9.53
C PRO A 25 -8.05 17.36 8.11
N VAL A 26 -9.12 18.17 8.00
CA VAL A 26 -9.79 18.53 6.73
C VAL A 26 -8.83 19.12 5.70
N GLU A 27 -7.77 19.77 6.16
CA GLU A 27 -6.77 20.41 5.32
C GLU A 27 -5.60 19.50 4.94
N ARG A 28 -5.55 18.26 5.46
CA ARG A 28 -4.48 17.31 5.15
C ARG A 28 -4.43 17.10 3.63
N PRO A 29 -3.33 17.49 2.96
CA PRO A 29 -3.21 17.33 1.52
C PRO A 29 -3.07 15.85 1.14
N PRO A 30 -3.59 15.44 -0.03
CA PRO A 30 -3.30 14.13 -0.58
C PRO A 30 -1.81 14.00 -0.92
N ILE A 31 -1.29 12.80 -0.76
CA ILE A 31 0.09 12.45 -1.11
C ILE A 31 0.13 11.18 -1.97
N LEU A 32 1.23 11.03 -2.70
CA LEU A 32 1.60 9.80 -3.39
C LEU A 32 2.78 9.18 -2.65
N LEU A 33 2.61 7.95 -2.20
CA LEU A 33 3.72 7.10 -1.79
C LEU A 33 4.27 6.38 -3.02
N ILE A 34 5.58 6.45 -3.21
CA ILE A 34 6.25 5.87 -4.39
C ILE A 34 7.39 5.01 -3.89
N ALA A 35 7.36 3.73 -4.22
CA ALA A 35 8.46 2.81 -3.99
C ALA A 35 9.39 2.78 -5.21
N ASN A 36 10.69 2.73 -4.97
CA ASN A 36 11.69 2.37 -5.96
C ASN A 36 12.59 1.26 -5.39
N SER A 37 13.63 0.85 -6.13
CA SER A 37 14.53 -0.22 -5.71
C SER A 37 15.34 0.08 -4.44
N GLN A 38 15.39 1.33 -3.97
CA GLN A 38 16.21 1.75 -2.83
C GLN A 38 15.38 2.17 -1.61
N ASN A 39 14.23 2.81 -1.85
CA ASN A 39 13.45 3.43 -0.79
C ASN A 39 11.97 3.63 -1.17
N ILE A 40 11.18 3.98 -0.17
CA ILE A 40 9.82 4.51 -0.33
C ILE A 40 9.87 6.01 -0.01
N MET A 41 9.32 6.81 -0.91
CA MET A 41 9.24 8.27 -0.81
C MET A 41 7.80 8.76 -0.82
N ALA A 42 7.58 10.02 -0.43
CA ALA A 42 6.30 10.69 -0.50
C ALA A 42 6.40 12.01 -1.28
N THR A 43 5.43 12.26 -2.15
CA THR A 43 5.30 13.53 -2.89
C THR A 43 3.86 14.04 -2.82
N TYR A 44 3.68 15.37 -2.86
CA TYR A 44 2.36 15.95 -3.05
C TYR A 44 1.89 15.80 -4.50
N LEU A 45 0.58 15.93 -4.76
CA LEU A 45 0.04 15.81 -6.12
C LEU A 45 0.56 16.88 -7.10
N ASN A 46 1.11 17.99 -6.59
CA ASN A 46 1.76 19.01 -7.41
C ASN A 46 3.24 18.69 -7.74
N GLY A 47 3.73 17.51 -7.34
CA GLY A 47 5.12 17.07 -7.52
C GLY A 47 6.10 17.62 -6.48
N GLY A 48 5.65 18.46 -5.55
CA GLY A 48 6.48 19.00 -4.48
C GLY A 48 6.86 17.91 -3.45
N PRO A 49 8.10 17.92 -2.92
CA PRO A 49 8.52 16.92 -1.95
C PRO A 49 7.79 17.09 -0.61
N VAL A 50 7.51 15.98 0.07
CA VAL A 50 7.03 16.00 1.46
C VAL A 50 8.25 16.06 2.39
N SER A 51 8.63 17.27 2.81
CA SER A 51 9.89 17.55 3.54
C SER A 51 10.10 16.77 4.85
N ASN A 52 9.02 16.28 5.45
CA ASN A 52 9.04 15.64 6.78
C ASN A 52 9.11 14.11 6.72
N ILE A 53 9.11 13.52 5.52
CA ILE A 53 9.30 12.07 5.34
C ILE A 53 10.76 11.81 4.96
N SER A 54 11.52 11.27 5.90
CA SER A 54 12.79 10.63 5.59
C SER A 54 12.52 9.33 4.85
N PRO A 55 13.16 9.06 3.70
CA PRO A 55 12.98 7.80 2.98
C PRO A 55 13.37 6.60 3.86
N THR A 56 12.55 5.55 3.86
CA THR A 56 12.97 4.27 4.46
C THR A 56 13.94 3.54 3.53
N SER A 57 14.86 2.75 4.06
CA SER A 57 15.73 1.90 3.24
C SER A 57 15.05 0.56 2.99
N THR A 58 14.60 0.33 1.76
CA THR A 58 13.92 -0.91 1.42
C THR A 58 14.81 -1.94 0.76
N LYS A 59 16.02 -1.56 0.29
CA LYS A 59 17.01 -2.45 -0.35
C LYS A 59 16.38 -3.49 -1.29
N GLN A 60 15.48 -3.04 -2.16
CA GLN A 60 14.64 -3.79 -3.12
C GLN A 60 13.19 -4.03 -2.64
N THR A 61 12.26 -3.27 -3.22
CA THR A 61 10.82 -3.42 -3.08
C THR A 61 10.18 -3.73 -4.41
N THR A 62 9.29 -4.71 -4.45
CA THR A 62 8.54 -5.08 -5.67
C THR A 62 7.08 -4.65 -5.61
N ALA A 63 6.46 -4.71 -4.43
CA ALA A 63 5.07 -4.31 -4.22
C ALA A 63 4.90 -3.53 -2.91
N MET A 64 3.94 -2.60 -2.87
CA MET A 64 3.63 -1.75 -1.73
C MET A 64 2.14 -1.38 -1.77
N ASP A 65 1.54 -1.22 -0.59
CA ASP A 65 0.18 -0.70 -0.41
C ASP A 65 0.06 -0.04 0.97
N PHE A 66 -1.00 0.73 1.18
CA PHE A 66 -1.18 1.60 2.34
C PHE A 66 -2.55 1.42 2.99
N ASN A 67 -2.56 1.22 4.31
CA ASN A 67 -3.77 1.26 5.12
C ASN A 67 -3.94 2.66 5.73
N TYR A 68 -4.93 3.40 5.22
CA TYR A 68 -5.24 4.76 5.66
C TYR A 68 -5.73 4.86 7.11
N ILE A 69 -6.51 3.88 7.58
CA ILE A 69 -7.07 3.91 8.95
C ILE A 69 -5.95 3.76 9.99
N GLU A 70 -4.95 2.94 9.68
CA GLU A 70 -3.83 2.65 10.59
C GLU A 70 -2.59 3.52 10.32
N ASP A 71 -2.67 4.48 9.39
CA ASP A 71 -1.52 5.26 8.88
C ASP A 71 -0.29 4.36 8.61
N THR A 72 -0.51 3.19 8.00
CA THR A 72 0.51 2.14 7.88
C THR A 72 0.78 1.82 6.43
N VAL A 73 2.05 1.85 6.03
CA VAL A 73 2.50 1.28 4.76
C VAL A 73 2.98 -0.13 5.00
N CYS A 74 2.71 -1.03 4.07
CA CYS A 74 3.39 -2.32 3.99
C CYS A 74 4.04 -2.46 2.63
N TRP A 75 5.13 -3.24 2.56
CA TRP A 75 5.86 -3.49 1.33
C TRP A 75 6.54 -4.85 1.36
N VAL A 76 6.69 -5.45 0.19
CA VAL A 76 7.48 -6.67 0.03
C VAL A 76 8.95 -6.29 -0.02
N HIS A 77 9.70 -6.75 0.97
CA HIS A 77 11.15 -6.60 1.04
C HIS A 77 11.78 -7.86 0.44
N VAL A 78 12.43 -7.72 -0.72
CA VAL A 78 13.05 -8.85 -1.41
C VAL A 78 14.42 -9.14 -0.81
N GLY A 79 14.60 -10.36 -0.32
CA GLY A 79 15.91 -10.84 0.15
C GLY A 79 16.74 -11.48 -0.96
N ASP A 80 17.94 -11.97 -0.63
CA ASP A 80 18.82 -12.64 -1.61
C ASP A 80 18.22 -13.97 -2.13
N SER A 81 17.19 -14.49 -1.47
CA SER A 81 16.45 -15.71 -1.84
C SER A 81 14.98 -15.60 -1.43
N SER A 82 14.10 -16.43 -2.00
CA SER A 82 12.67 -16.42 -1.66
C SER A 82 12.37 -16.53 -0.16
N PRO A 83 13.01 -17.41 0.63
CA PRO A 83 12.78 -17.49 2.08
C PRO A 83 13.18 -16.23 2.85
N GLN A 84 13.98 -15.35 2.25
CA GLN A 84 14.38 -14.07 2.83
C GLN A 84 13.48 -12.92 2.37
N THR A 85 12.55 -13.18 1.42
CA THR A 85 11.55 -12.21 1.01
C THR A 85 10.42 -12.18 2.04
N VAL A 86 10.18 -11.00 2.61
CA VAL A 86 9.26 -10.83 3.73
C VAL A 86 8.34 -9.63 3.51
N LEU A 87 7.17 -9.66 4.13
CA LEU A 87 6.31 -8.48 4.22
C LEU A 87 6.79 -7.60 5.38
N LYS A 88 7.17 -6.37 5.09
CA LYS A 88 7.48 -5.35 6.10
C LYS A 88 6.38 -4.32 6.15
N CYS A 89 6.19 -3.72 7.31
CA CYS A 89 5.28 -2.61 7.51
C CYS A 89 5.90 -1.56 8.42
N ALA A 90 5.45 -0.32 8.28
CA ALA A 90 5.83 0.78 9.16
C ALA A 90 4.68 1.79 9.26
N LYS A 91 4.57 2.46 10.41
CA LYS A 91 3.64 3.57 10.58
C LYS A 91 4.23 4.85 9.98
N ILE A 92 3.37 5.70 9.43
CA ILE A 92 3.71 7.01 8.87
C ILE A 92 2.81 8.10 9.48
N PRO A 93 2.81 8.27 10.82
CA PRO A 93 1.88 9.18 11.47
C PRO A 93 2.14 10.62 11.04
N ASN A 94 1.09 11.30 10.59
CA ASN A 94 1.14 12.70 10.16
C ASN A 94 2.25 13.00 9.13
N LEU A 95 2.66 12.01 8.33
CA LEU A 95 3.71 12.15 7.32
C LEU A 95 5.04 12.65 7.91
N LYS A 96 5.40 12.17 9.11
CA LYS A 96 6.64 12.53 9.82
C LYS A 96 7.72 11.44 9.75
N GLY A 97 7.70 10.65 8.68
CA GLY A 97 8.63 9.54 8.44
C GLY A 97 8.07 8.17 8.77
N PHE A 98 8.83 7.14 8.42
CA PHE A 98 8.53 5.74 8.71
C PHE A 98 9.04 5.42 10.12
N ILE A 99 8.14 5.08 11.02
CA ILE A 99 8.45 4.70 12.40
C ILE A 99 7.86 3.33 12.71
N GLU A 100 8.35 2.71 13.79
CA GLU A 100 7.87 1.40 14.24
C GLU A 100 7.84 0.40 13.08
N GLU A 101 9.00 0.07 12.49
CA GLU A 101 9.04 -0.96 11.44
C GLU A 101 8.89 -2.36 12.05
N TRP A 102 8.03 -3.20 11.48
CA TRP A 102 7.92 -4.61 11.83
C TRP A 102 7.84 -5.51 10.60
N THR A 103 8.12 -6.79 10.80
CA THR A 103 8.00 -7.82 9.77
C THR A 103 6.80 -8.72 10.08
N ILE A 104 6.01 -9.02 9.06
CA ILE A 104 4.94 -9.99 9.11
C ILE A 104 5.45 -11.25 8.41
N ASN A 105 5.53 -12.34 9.17
CA ASN A 105 5.93 -13.63 8.64
C ASN A 105 4.72 -14.25 7.91
N ILE A 106 4.82 -14.31 6.58
CA ILE A 106 3.81 -14.94 5.75
C ILE A 106 4.07 -16.45 5.72
N SER A 107 3.02 -17.24 6.00
CA SER A 107 3.14 -18.70 6.08
C SER A 107 3.39 -19.38 4.73
N LEU A 108 2.99 -18.75 3.63
CA LEU A 108 3.37 -19.14 2.27
C LEU A 108 4.60 -18.34 1.81
N ASN A 109 5.47 -18.99 1.03
CA ASN A 109 6.65 -18.32 0.48
C ASN A 109 6.24 -17.19 -0.47
N LEU A 110 6.95 -16.07 -0.34
CA LEU A 110 6.92 -14.97 -1.29
C LEU A 110 8.09 -15.20 -2.26
N HIS A 111 7.85 -15.74 -3.46
CA HIS A 111 8.93 -15.97 -4.42
C HIS A 111 9.26 -14.69 -5.19
N TYR A 112 8.31 -14.22 -6.01
CA TYR A 112 8.37 -12.90 -6.62
C TYR A 112 6.98 -12.28 -6.60
N VAL A 113 6.70 -11.53 -5.54
CA VAL A 113 5.45 -10.79 -5.44
C VAL A 113 5.55 -9.55 -6.30
N GLU A 114 4.74 -9.51 -7.34
CA GLU A 114 4.70 -8.37 -8.23
C GLU A 114 3.68 -7.31 -7.80
N GLN A 115 2.56 -7.76 -7.26
CA GLN A 115 1.53 -6.88 -6.76
C GLN A 115 1.01 -7.37 -5.41
N MET A 116 0.60 -6.42 -4.59
CA MET A 116 -0.11 -6.69 -3.35
C MET A 116 -1.24 -5.70 -3.14
N ALA A 117 -2.24 -6.11 -2.37
CA ALA A 117 -3.33 -5.25 -1.93
C ALA A 117 -3.67 -5.54 -0.46
N ILE A 118 -4.09 -4.52 0.27
CA ILE A 118 -4.54 -4.61 1.66
C ILE A 118 -6.05 -4.40 1.69
N ASP A 119 -6.78 -5.38 2.20
CA ASP A 119 -8.17 -5.18 2.61
C ASP A 119 -8.17 -4.43 3.95
N TRP A 120 -8.41 -3.13 3.91
CA TRP A 120 -8.40 -2.28 5.10
C TRP A 120 -9.53 -2.58 6.09
N LEU A 121 -10.59 -3.29 5.69
CA LEU A 121 -11.69 -3.66 6.58
C LEU A 121 -11.34 -4.88 7.42
N THR A 122 -10.75 -5.91 6.80
CA THR A 122 -10.40 -7.17 7.50
C THR A 122 -8.94 -7.22 7.95
N GLY A 123 -8.08 -6.40 7.34
CA GLY A 123 -6.63 -6.42 7.49
C GLY A 123 -5.95 -7.55 6.72
N ASN A 124 -6.64 -8.23 5.80
CA ASN A 124 -6.05 -9.30 4.99
C ASN A 124 -5.13 -8.72 3.90
N PHE A 125 -4.09 -9.48 3.57
CA PHE A 125 -3.14 -9.18 2.50
C PHE A 125 -3.39 -10.10 1.31
N TYR A 126 -3.48 -9.53 0.12
CA TYR A 126 -3.59 -10.26 -1.14
C TYR A 126 -2.31 -10.09 -1.92
N PHE A 127 -1.84 -11.16 -2.53
CA PHE A 127 -0.58 -11.19 -3.26
C PHE A 127 -0.76 -11.85 -4.61
N VAL A 128 -0.02 -11.34 -5.59
CA VAL A 128 0.19 -11.94 -6.90
C VAL A 128 1.65 -12.39 -6.97
N ASP A 129 1.88 -13.71 -7.00
CA ASP A 129 3.22 -14.30 -7.14
C ASP A 129 3.42 -14.78 -8.58
N ASP A 130 4.39 -14.17 -9.26
CA ASP A 130 4.70 -14.40 -10.68
C ASP A 130 5.52 -15.69 -10.89
N ILE A 131 6.23 -16.18 -9.87
CA ILE A 131 7.02 -17.42 -10.00
C ILE A 131 6.14 -18.65 -9.78
N ASP A 132 5.23 -18.58 -8.82
CA ASP A 132 4.30 -19.67 -8.51
C ASP A 132 2.98 -19.60 -9.31
N ASP A 133 2.83 -18.60 -10.20
CA ASP A 133 1.63 -18.33 -11.00
C ASP A 133 0.33 -18.39 -10.18
N ARG A 134 0.31 -17.67 -9.04
CA ARG A 134 -0.81 -17.75 -8.09
C ARG A 134 -1.23 -16.42 -7.51
N ILE A 135 -2.52 -16.35 -7.18
CA ILE A 135 -3.10 -15.31 -6.32
C ILE A 135 -3.49 -15.95 -5.00
N PHE A 136 -2.99 -15.42 -3.89
CA PHE A 136 -3.28 -15.94 -2.57
C PHE A 136 -3.55 -14.82 -1.58
N VAL A 137 -4.27 -15.16 -0.52
CA VAL A 137 -4.62 -14.24 0.56
C VAL A 137 -4.03 -14.75 1.87
N CYS A 138 -3.60 -13.84 2.72
CA CYS A 138 -3.19 -14.12 4.09
C CYS A 138 -3.95 -13.22 5.06
N ASN A 139 -4.25 -13.74 6.25
CA ASN A 139 -4.84 -12.92 7.29
C ASN A 139 -3.86 -11.85 7.81
N LYS A 140 -4.36 -10.90 8.61
CA LYS A 140 -3.56 -9.80 9.18
C LYS A 140 -2.27 -10.22 9.89
N SER A 141 -2.21 -11.42 10.47
CA SER A 141 -1.00 -11.92 11.13
C SER A 141 -0.05 -12.70 10.21
N GLY A 142 -0.45 -13.00 8.97
CA GLY A 142 0.31 -13.80 8.00
C GLY A 142 0.27 -15.32 8.25
N VAL A 143 -0.31 -15.75 9.37
CA VAL A 143 -0.29 -17.15 9.83
C VAL A 143 -1.22 -18.05 9.02
N THR A 144 -2.35 -17.52 8.58
CA THR A 144 -3.33 -18.29 7.79
C THR A 144 -3.35 -17.74 6.39
N CYS A 145 -2.89 -18.54 5.43
CA CYS A 145 -2.88 -18.19 4.02
C CYS A 145 -3.61 -19.25 3.20
N VAL A 146 -4.29 -18.82 2.14
CA VAL A 146 -5.04 -19.68 1.22
C VAL A 146 -4.78 -19.20 -0.20
N THR A 147 -4.40 -20.12 -1.09
CA THR A 147 -4.36 -19.87 -2.53
C THR A 147 -5.78 -19.78 -3.06
N LEU A 148 -6.09 -18.66 -3.71
CA LEU A 148 -7.41 -18.39 -4.28
C LEU A 148 -7.48 -18.85 -5.74
N LEU A 149 -6.41 -18.62 -6.50
CA LEU A 149 -6.28 -18.96 -7.91
C LEU A 149 -4.85 -19.42 -8.19
N ASP A 150 -4.70 -20.57 -8.86
CA ASP A 150 -3.43 -21.18 -9.28
C ASP A 150 -3.53 -21.92 -10.62
N LEU A 151 -4.62 -21.71 -11.35
CA LEU A 151 -4.87 -22.32 -12.66
C LEU A 151 -5.04 -21.22 -13.72
N GLU A 152 -4.43 -21.45 -14.88
CA GLU A 152 -4.53 -20.59 -16.07
C GLU A 152 -4.13 -19.12 -15.84
N LEU A 153 -3.28 -18.87 -14.84
CA LEU A 153 -2.64 -17.58 -14.65
C LEU A 153 -1.37 -17.53 -15.50
N TYR A 154 -1.29 -16.53 -16.37
CA TYR A 154 -0.12 -16.27 -17.19
C TYR A 154 0.31 -14.82 -16.96
N ASN A 155 1.40 -14.64 -16.20
CA ASN A 155 1.98 -13.32 -15.93
C ASN A 155 0.94 -12.28 -15.44
N PRO A 156 0.13 -12.61 -14.41
CA PRO A 156 -0.95 -11.74 -13.93
C PRO A 156 -0.39 -10.42 -13.41
N LYS A 157 -0.89 -9.30 -13.95
CA LYS A 157 -0.59 -7.93 -13.54
C LYS A 157 -1.89 -7.23 -13.13
N GLY A 158 -1.80 -6.15 -12.36
CA GLY A 158 -2.94 -5.27 -12.08
C GLY A 158 -2.71 -3.81 -12.48
#